data_AF-X1AB16-F1
#
_entry.id   AF-X1AB16-F1
#
_cell.length_a   1.000
_cell.length_b   1.000
_cell.length_c   1.000
_cell.angle_alpha   90.00
_cell.angle_beta   90.00
_cell.angle_gamma   90.00
#
_symmetry.space_group_name_H-M   'P 1'
#
loop_
_entity.id
_entity.type
_entity.pdbx_description
1 polymer ?
#
loop_
_entity_poly.entity_id
_entity_poly.type
_entity_poly.pdbx_seq_one_letter_code
_entity_poly.pdbx_strand_id
1 'polypeptide(L)' 'DIDLAVKGIMPKLFFKFYGELMRNLSKPVDLVDLSKKSLFNQIVEGKGIKIYG' A
#
# COMPACT_ATOMS: atom_id res chain seq x y z
N ASP A 1 -11.99 -0.76 -7.74
CA ASP A 1 -10.97 -0.49 -6.71
C ASP A 1 -9.64 -1.07 -7.15
N ILE A 2 -8.55 -0.64 -6.52
CA ILE A 2 -7.20 -1.15 -6.71
C ILE A 2 -6.64 -1.36 -5.30
N ASP A 3 -6.32 -2.59 -4.93
CA ASP A 3 -5.66 -2.90 -3.66
C ASP A 3 -4.14 -2.77 -3.83
N LEU A 4 -3.52 -1.88 -3.06
CA LEU A 4 -2.08 -1.70 -3.03
C LEU A 4 -1.54 -1.89 -1.61
N ALA A 5 -0.34 -2.43 -1.53
CA ALA A 5 0.37 -2.58 -0.27
C ALA A 5 1.79 -2.02 -0.42
N VAL A 6 2.25 -1.28 0.58
CA VAL A 6 3.52 -0.55 0.53
C VAL A 6 4.35 -0.82 1.77
N LYS A 7 5.67 -0.82 1.59
CA LYS A 7 6.66 -1.00 2.67
C LYS A 7 7.75 0.05 2.53
N GLY A 8 8.21 0.59 3.65
CA GLY A 8 9.32 1.56 3.67
C GLY A 8 8.91 3.03 3.52
N ILE A 9 7.61 3.35 3.55
CA ILE A 9 7.17 4.76 3.64
C ILE A 9 7.34 5.24 5.09
N MET A 10 7.96 6.41 5.29
CA MET A 10 8.01 7.03 6.60
C MET A 10 6.57 7.27 7.13
N PRO A 11 6.24 6.94 8.39
CA PRO A 11 4.87 7.05 8.89
C PRO A 11 4.20 8.42 8.65
N LYS A 12 4.96 9.51 8.78
CA LYS A 12 4.48 10.88 8.54
C LYS A 12 4.09 11.18 7.08
N LEU A 13 4.53 10.36 6.12
CA LEU A 13 4.26 10.51 4.69
C LEU A 13 3.16 9.57 4.20
N PHE A 14 2.71 8.60 5.01
CA PHE A 14 1.75 7.58 4.59
C PHE A 14 0.47 8.18 3.99
N PHE A 15 -0.18 9.11 4.70
CA PHE A 15 -1.41 9.74 4.22
C PHE A 15 -1.18 10.72 3.07
N LYS A 16 -0.02 11.37 3.00
CA LYS A 16 0.34 12.19 1.83
C LYS A 16 0.44 11.31 0.58
N PHE A 17 1.15 10.20 0.68
CA PHE A 17 1.29 9.23 -0.40
C PHE A 17 -0.06 8.65 -0.81
N TYR A 18 -0.89 8.26 0.16
CA TYR A 18 -2.25 7.78 -0.10
C TYR A 18 -3.11 8.81 -0.84
N GLY A 19 -3.10 10.07 -0.40
CA GLY A 19 -3.83 11.15 -1.06
C GLY A 19 -3.34 11.44 -2.49
N GLU A 20 -2.03 11.30 -2.75
CA GLU A 20 -1.49 11.42 -4.11
C GLU A 20 -2.01 10.29 -5.03
N LEU A 21 -2.12 9.06 -4.53
CA LEU A 21 -2.70 7.95 -5.29
C LEU A 21 -4.17 8.21 -5.60
N MET A 22 -4.96 8.62 -4.61
CA MET A 22 -6.39 8.92 -4.80
C MET A 22 -6.64 10.02 -5.84
N ARG A 23 -5.75 11.02 -5.91
CA ARG A 23 -5.86 12.15 -6.86
C ARG A 23 -5.46 11.76 -8.28
N ASN A 24 -4.45 10.90 -8.43
CA ASN A 24 -3.82 10.63 -9.72
C ASN A 24 -4.31 9.33 -10.39
N LEU A 25 -4.91 8.40 -9.65
CA LEU A 25 -5.46 7.16 -10.20
C LEU A 25 -6.88 7.36 -10.70
N SER A 26 -7.23 6.72 -11.83
CA SER A 26 -8.57 6.76 -12.41
C SER A 26 -9.59 5.87 -11.71
N LYS A 27 -9.17 5.09 -10.71
CA LYS A 27 -9.99 4.19 -9.91
C LYS A 27 -9.70 4.40 -8.42
N PRO A 28 -10.69 4.19 -7.52
CA PRO A 28 -10.45 4.16 -6.07
C PRO A 28 -9.35 3.18 -5.69
N VAL A 29 -8.59 3.50 -4.65
CA VAL A 29 -7.43 2.72 -4.19
C VAL A 29 -7.54 2.45 -2.69
N ASP A 30 -7.27 1.22 -2.29
CA ASP A 30 -7.13 0.79 -0.90
C ASP A 30 -5.65 0.55 -0.62
N LEU A 31 -5.10 1.23 0.40
CA LEU A 31 -3.67 1.19 0.69
C LEU A 31 -3.37 0.54 2.05
N VAL A 32 -2.55 -0.51 2.02
CA VAL A 32 -2.09 -1.24 3.22
C VAL A 32 -0.62 -0.90 3.53
N ASP A 33 -0.33 -0.58 4.80
CA ASP A 33 1.05 -0.46 5.31
C ASP A 33 1.60 -1.83 5.76
N LEU A 34 2.65 -2.29 5.08
CA LEU A 34 3.37 -3.53 5.37
C LEU A 34 4.54 -3.33 6.35
N SER A 35 4.69 -2.15 6.96
CA SER A 35 5.80 -1.84 7.88
C SER A 35 5.85 -2.73 9.12
N LYS A 36 4.69 -3.23 9.57
CA LYS A 36 4.57 -4.10 10.75
C LYS A 36 4.42 -5.56 10.36
N LYS A 37 5.00 -6.46 11.14
CA LYS A 37 4.77 -7.89 10.99
C LYS A 37 3.39 -8.24 11.55
N SER A 38 2.53 -8.81 10.72
CA SER A 38 1.23 -9.35 11.09
C SER A 38 0.86 -10.51 10.18
N LEU A 39 -0.03 -11.40 10.62
CA LEU A 39 -0.54 -12.48 9.78
C LEU A 39 -1.17 -11.93 8.49
N PHE A 40 -1.91 -10.82 8.60
CA PHE A 40 -2.50 -10.14 7.46
C PHE A 40 -1.43 -9.67 6.45
N ASN A 41 -0.39 -8.98 6.92
CA ASN A 41 0.68 -8.46 6.06
C ASN A 41 1.47 -9.59 5.39
N GLN A 42 1.68 -10.71 6.09
CA GLN A 42 2.31 -11.91 5.50
C GLN A 42 1.47 -12.53 4.38
N ILE A 43 0.15 -12.58 4.55
CA ILE A 43 -0.76 -13.06 3.50
C ILE A 43 -0.73 -12.13 2.29
N VAL A 44 -0.75 -10.81 2.51
CA VAL A 44 -0.64 -9.81 1.44
C VAL A 44 0.69 -9.95 0.69
N GLU A 45 1.82 -10.05 1.39
CA GLU A 45 3.14 -10.26 0.77
C GLU A 45 3.23 -11.60 0.00
N GLY A 46 2.57 -12.67 0.50
CA GLY A 46 2.63 -13.99 -0.13
C GLY A 46 1.68 -14.20 -1.32
N LYS A 47 0.58 -13.46 -1.39
CA LYS A 47 -0.42 -13.57 -2.48
C LYS A 47 -0.37 -12.41 -3.48
N GLY A 48 0.20 -11.27 -3.07
CA GLY A 48 0.32 -10.09 -3.91
C GLY A 48 1.35 -10.26 -5.03
N ILE A 49 1.24 -9.41 -6.05
CA ILE A 49 2.22 -9.30 -7.13
C ILE A 49 3.09 -8.08 -6.85
N LYS A 50 4.41 -8.27 -6.83
CA LYS A 50 5.36 -7.18 -6.69
C LYS A 50 5.43 -6.38 -7.99
N ILE A 51 4.98 -5.13 -7.97
CA ILE A 51 4.91 -4.25 -9.15
C ILE A 51 6.03 -3.19 -9.18
N TYR A 52 6.75 -3.00 -8.07
CA TYR A 52 7.83 -2.02 -7.94
C TYR A 52 8.78 -2.42 -6.80
N GLY A 53 10.04 -1.98 -6.87
CA GLY A 53 11.08 -2.20 -5.86
C GLY A 53 12.14 -3.21 -6.28
#